data_AF-A0A453L9Q0-F1
#
_entry.id   AF-A0A453L9Q0-F1
#
_cell.length_a   1.000
_cell.length_b   1.000
_cell.length_c   1.000
_cell.angle_alpha   90.00
_cell.angle_beta   90.00
_cell.angle_gamma   90.00
#
_symmetry.space_group_name_H-M   'P 1'
#
loop_
_entity.id
_entity.type
_entity.pdbx_description
1 polymer ?
#
loop_
_entity_poly.entity_id
_entity_poly.type
_entity_poly.pdbx_seq_one_letter_code
_entity_poly.pdbx_strand_id
1 'polypeptide(L)'
;MYFTRLDDSPMFRKQMQSLEEGADLLRERCLKYHKGCRKYTEGLGEAYDGDIAFASSLEAFGGGHNDPISVAFGGPVMTKFTIALREIGTYKEVLRSQVEHMLNDKLLQFVDMDLHDVKDARKRFDKASLLYDQARERYLSLKKGTRTDIATAVEDVSSFPYLTLLNFY
;
A
#
# COMPACT_ATOMS: atom_id res chain seq x y z
N MET A 1 -12.84 9.58 20.52
CA MET A 1 -12.23 10.67 19.74
C MET A 1 -10.82 10.88 20.26
N TYR A 2 -9.79 10.72 19.43
CA TYR A 2 -8.38 10.80 19.82
C TYR A 2 -7.94 12.20 20.29
N PHE A 3 -8.74 13.24 20.01
CA PHE A 3 -8.50 14.61 20.44
C PHE A 3 -9.77 15.18 21.09
N THR A 4 -9.67 15.58 22.36
CA THR A 4 -10.80 16.06 23.16
C THR A 4 -11.03 17.57 23.03
N ARG A 5 -10.03 18.34 22.55
CA ARG A 5 -10.12 19.77 22.19
C ARG A 5 -9.15 20.07 21.03
N LEU A 6 -9.59 20.87 20.04
CA LEU A 6 -8.77 21.37 18.92
C LEU A 6 -7.90 22.56 19.36
N ASP A 7 -7.18 22.41 20.47
CA ASP A 7 -6.19 23.42 20.87
C ASP A 7 -4.91 23.15 20.06
N ASP A 8 -4.53 24.12 19.22
CA ASP A 8 -3.32 24.08 18.38
C ASP A 8 -2.04 24.24 19.22
N SER A 9 -1.86 23.34 20.16
CA SER A 9 -0.75 23.33 21.10
C SER A 9 0.51 22.76 20.44
N PRO A 10 1.71 23.14 20.92
CA PRO A 10 2.95 22.51 20.48
C PRO A 10 2.94 20.97 20.63
N MET A 11 2.20 20.46 21.62
CA MET A 11 2.08 19.02 21.83
C MET A 11 1.20 18.34 20.80
N PHE A 12 0.08 18.96 20.42
CA PHE A 12 -0.77 18.50 19.32
C PHE A 12 0.02 18.47 18.01
N ARG A 13 0.75 19.54 17.68
CA ARG A 13 1.62 19.62 16.48
C ARG A 13 2.66 18.50 16.46
N LYS A 14 3.29 18.19 17.60
CA LYS A 14 4.27 17.10 17.70
C LYS A 14 3.63 15.72 17.52
N GLN A 15 2.44 15.49 18.08
CA GLN A 15 1.71 14.23 17.91
C GLN A 15 1.32 14.02 16.44
N MET A 16 0.81 15.05 15.78
CA MET A 16 0.45 15.03 14.37
C MET A 16 1.67 14.74 13.49
N GLN A 17 2.80 15.43 13.71
CA GLN A 17 4.06 15.15 13.00
C GLN A 17 4.49 13.69 13.16
N SER A 18 4.41 13.14 14.38
CA SER A 18 4.76 11.73 14.61
C SER A 18 3.85 10.76 13.84
N LEU A 19 2.56 11.09 13.68
CA LEU A 19 1.63 10.29 12.87
C LEU A 19 1.94 10.41 11.37
N GLU A 20 2.32 11.58 10.89
CA GLU A 20 2.75 11.80 9.50
C GLU A 20 4.01 10.99 9.17
N GLU A 21 5.02 11.06 10.03
CA GLU A 21 6.24 10.25 9.91
C GLU A 21 5.91 8.75 9.93
N GLY A 22 4.99 8.34 10.80
CA GLY A 22 4.48 6.96 10.86
C GLY A 22 3.81 6.51 9.56
N ALA A 23 3.00 7.37 8.93
CA ALA A 23 2.34 7.08 7.66
C ALA A 23 3.35 6.97 6.50
N ASP A 24 4.38 7.82 6.47
CA ASP A 24 5.43 7.77 5.46
C ASP A 24 6.29 6.50 5.61
N LEU A 25 6.65 6.11 6.84
CA LEU A 25 7.34 4.85 7.12
C LEU A 25 6.48 3.62 6.76
N LEU A 26 5.17 3.67 7.04
CA LEU A 26 4.26 2.60 6.68
C LEU A 26 4.19 2.43 5.15
N ARG A 27 4.10 3.53 4.40
CA ARG A 27 4.16 3.52 2.93
C ARG A 27 5.44 2.84 2.43
N GLU A 28 6.59 3.23 2.95
CA GLU A 28 7.88 2.64 2.54
C GLU A 28 7.90 1.13 2.79
N ARG A 29 7.45 0.69 3.97
CA ARG A 29 7.36 -0.72 4.33
C ARG A 29 6.44 -1.50 3.40
N CYS A 30 5.26 -0.96 3.07
CA CYS A 30 4.32 -1.58 2.13
C CYS A 30 4.94 -1.74 0.74
N LEU A 31 5.59 -0.70 0.20
CA LEU A 31 6.23 -0.75 -1.12
C LEU A 31 7.40 -1.74 -1.16
N LYS A 32 8.21 -1.78 -0.10
CA LYS A 32 9.31 -2.75 0.03
C LYS A 32 8.78 -4.18 0.07
N TYR A 33 7.70 -4.42 0.81
CA TYR A 33 7.09 -5.74 0.92
C TYR A 33 6.45 -6.18 -0.41
N HIS A 34 5.71 -5.29 -1.09
CA HIS A 34 5.16 -5.54 -2.42
C HIS A 34 6.26 -5.93 -3.44
N LYS A 35 7.40 -5.24 -3.43
CA LYS A 35 8.56 -5.62 -4.27
C LYS A 35 9.07 -7.03 -3.95
N GLY A 36 9.06 -7.42 -2.67
CA GLY A 36 9.41 -8.77 -2.25
C GLY A 36 8.42 -9.82 -2.75
N CYS A 37 7.12 -9.55 -2.63
CA CYS A 37 6.06 -10.41 -3.14
C CYS A 37 6.17 -10.62 -4.66
N ARG A 38 6.42 -9.57 -5.45
CA ARG A 38 6.65 -9.70 -6.90
C ARG A 38 7.81 -10.62 -7.25
N LYS A 39 8.96 -10.43 -6.61
CA LYS A 39 10.13 -11.31 -6.82
C LYS A 39 9.81 -12.76 -6.46
N TYR A 40 9.05 -12.97 -5.39
CA TYR A 40 8.65 -14.30 -4.98
C TYR A 40 7.70 -14.96 -5.99
N THR A 41 6.71 -14.22 -6.51
CA THR A 41 5.80 -14.72 -7.56
C THR A 41 6.50 -15.01 -8.88
N GLU A 42 7.52 -14.21 -9.25
CA GLU A 42 8.39 -14.47 -10.40
C GLU A 42 9.13 -15.81 -10.21
N GLY A 43 9.78 -15.99 -9.05
CA GLY A 43 10.48 -17.24 -8.72
C GLY A 43 9.55 -18.46 -8.64
N LEU A 44 8.30 -18.30 -8.19
CA LEU A 44 7.30 -19.37 -8.23
C LEU A 44 6.96 -19.78 -9.67
N GLY A 45 6.84 -18.81 -10.59
CA GLY A 45 6.61 -19.07 -12.01
C GLY A 45 7.76 -19.83 -12.66
N GLU A 46 9.00 -19.39 -12.44
CA GLU A 46 10.19 -20.10 -12.94
C GLU A 46 10.28 -21.54 -12.39
N ALA A 47 9.99 -21.72 -11.10
CA ALA A 47 9.99 -23.03 -10.45
C ALA A 47 8.81 -23.92 -10.90
N TYR A 48 7.69 -23.34 -11.33
CA TYR A 48 6.60 -24.05 -11.97
C TYR A 48 7.03 -24.55 -13.35
N ASP A 49 7.54 -23.65 -14.19
CA ASP A 49 7.98 -23.98 -15.56
C ASP A 49 9.06 -25.07 -15.55
N GLY A 50 10.00 -25.01 -14.60
CA GLY A 50 11.04 -26.03 -14.40
C GLY A 50 10.47 -27.41 -14.06
N ASP A 51 9.52 -27.50 -13.14
CA ASP A 51 8.88 -28.77 -12.78
C ASP A 51 8.10 -29.35 -13.96
N ILE A 52 7.37 -28.51 -14.71
CA ILE A 52 6.58 -28.94 -15.87
C ILE A 52 7.48 -29.40 -17.01
N ALA A 53 8.59 -28.70 -17.27
CA ALA A 53 9.57 -29.11 -18.27
C ALA A 53 10.22 -30.46 -17.92
N PHE A 54 10.58 -30.66 -16.64
CA PHE A 54 11.16 -31.92 -16.19
C PHE A 54 10.15 -33.07 -16.22
N ALA A 55 8.91 -32.85 -15.77
CA ALA A 55 7.83 -33.82 -15.89
C ALA A 55 7.58 -34.22 -17.36
N SER A 56 7.59 -33.25 -18.28
CA SER A 56 7.42 -33.51 -19.71
C SER A 56 8.58 -34.34 -20.28
N SER A 57 9.80 -34.12 -19.79
CA SER A 57 10.97 -34.93 -20.18
C SER A 57 10.88 -36.37 -19.67
N LEU A 58 10.37 -36.57 -18.45
CA LEU A 58 10.11 -37.90 -17.89
C LEU A 58 9.04 -38.65 -18.68
N GLU A 59 7.96 -37.99 -19.09
CA GLU A 59 6.94 -38.60 -19.95
C GLU A 59 7.49 -38.92 -21.35
N ALA A 60 8.25 -38.02 -21.95
CA ALA A 60 8.84 -38.24 -23.27
C ALA A 60 9.80 -39.43 -23.28
N PHE A 61 10.61 -39.59 -22.23
CA PHE A 61 11.51 -40.73 -22.09
C PHE A 61 10.76 -42.01 -21.70
N GLY A 62 9.85 -41.91 -20.73
CA GLY A 62 9.16 -43.03 -20.12
C GLY A 62 8.16 -43.74 -21.03
N GLY A 63 7.97 -43.31 -22.28
CA GLY A 63 7.12 -43.99 -23.25
C GLY A 63 5.68 -44.24 -22.76
N GLY A 64 4.87 -44.93 -23.56
CA GLY A 64 3.55 -45.35 -23.12
C GLY A 64 3.61 -46.48 -22.09
N HIS A 65 2.52 -46.71 -21.35
CA HIS A 65 2.39 -47.77 -20.33
C HIS A 65 2.69 -49.20 -20.83
N ASN A 66 2.75 -49.41 -22.15
CA ASN A 66 2.86 -50.73 -22.78
C ASN A 66 4.15 -50.89 -23.61
N ASP A 67 5.12 -49.99 -23.51
CA ASP A 67 6.44 -50.19 -24.14
C ASP A 67 7.34 -51.07 -23.23
N PRO A 68 7.70 -52.31 -23.65
CA PRO A 68 8.53 -53.20 -22.85
C PRO A 68 9.91 -52.64 -22.52
N ILE A 69 10.47 -51.78 -23.38
CA ILE A 69 11.77 -51.15 -23.15
C ILE A 69 11.63 -50.13 -22.02
N SER A 70 10.67 -49.22 -22.11
CA SER A 70 10.39 -48.28 -21.02
C SER A 70 10.14 -48.96 -19.67
N VAL A 71 9.33 -50.03 -19.65
CA VAL A 71 9.05 -50.75 -18.40
C VAL A 71 10.33 -51.29 -17.76
N ALA A 72 11.25 -51.84 -18.57
CA ALA A 72 12.55 -52.30 -18.09
C ALA A 72 13.45 -51.17 -17.57
N PHE A 73 13.33 -49.96 -18.13
CA PHE A 73 14.05 -48.76 -17.68
C PHE A 73 13.36 -47.98 -16.56
N GLY A 74 12.23 -48.47 -16.03
CA GLY A 74 11.55 -47.87 -14.88
C GLY A 74 10.45 -46.86 -15.22
N GLY A 75 9.85 -46.91 -16.41
CA GLY A 75 8.72 -46.07 -16.83
C GLY A 75 7.59 -45.91 -15.79
N PRO A 76 7.13 -46.98 -15.10
CA PRO A 76 6.12 -46.85 -14.04
C PRO A 76 6.56 -45.95 -12.86
N VAL A 77 7.86 -45.92 -12.54
CA VAL A 77 8.41 -45.04 -11.50
C VAL A 77 8.44 -43.60 -12.01
N MET A 78 8.86 -43.37 -13.25
CA MET A 78 8.88 -42.05 -13.88
C MET A 78 7.49 -41.43 -13.99
N THR A 79 6.47 -42.25 -14.23
CA THR A 79 5.05 -41.82 -14.21
C THR A 79 4.66 -41.25 -12.86
N LYS A 80 5.08 -41.88 -11.74
CA LYS A 80 4.79 -41.36 -10.39
C LYS A 80 5.46 -40.01 -10.15
N PHE A 81 6.71 -39.84 -10.57
CA PHE A 81 7.41 -38.55 -10.48
C PHE A 81 6.71 -37.46 -11.30
N THR A 82 6.27 -37.79 -12.50
CA THR A 82 5.54 -36.86 -13.37
C THR A 82 4.26 -36.36 -12.70
N ILE A 83 3.46 -37.26 -12.13
CA ILE A 83 2.23 -36.90 -11.40
C ILE A 83 2.56 -35.98 -10.23
N ALA A 84 3.56 -36.33 -9.41
CA ALA A 84 3.97 -35.54 -8.27
C ALA A 84 4.47 -34.13 -8.67
N LEU A 85 5.29 -34.02 -9.71
CA LEU A 85 5.79 -32.73 -10.21
C LEU A 85 4.65 -31.83 -10.73
N ARG A 86 3.66 -32.40 -11.43
CA ARG A 86 2.47 -31.66 -11.87
C ARG A 86 1.61 -31.20 -10.71
N GLU A 87 1.47 -32.03 -9.68
CA GLU A 87 0.75 -31.66 -8.47
C GLU A 87 1.48 -30.52 -7.73
N ILE A 88 2.80 -30.61 -7.56
CA ILE A 88 3.62 -29.53 -6.98
C ILE A 88 3.48 -28.25 -7.81
N GLY A 89 3.55 -28.34 -9.14
CA GLY A 89 3.32 -27.20 -10.03
C GLY A 89 1.96 -26.55 -9.82
N THR A 90 0.91 -27.34 -9.66
CA THR A 90 -0.44 -26.83 -9.37
C THR A 90 -0.47 -26.03 -8.07
N TYR A 91 0.12 -26.55 -7.00
CA TYR A 91 0.18 -25.83 -5.72
C TYR A 91 1.04 -24.55 -5.79
N LYS A 92 2.11 -24.54 -6.59
CA LYS A 92 2.91 -23.31 -6.83
C LYS A 92 2.09 -22.23 -7.52
N GLU A 93 1.31 -22.57 -8.54
CA GLU A 93 0.45 -21.60 -9.22
C GLU A 93 -0.71 -21.11 -8.35
N VAL A 94 -1.31 -21.99 -7.54
CA VAL A 94 -2.28 -21.57 -6.51
C VAL A 94 -1.63 -20.57 -5.56
N LEU A 95 -0.44 -20.87 -5.03
CA LEU A 95 0.27 -19.97 -4.11
C LEU A 95 0.63 -18.65 -4.77
N ARG A 96 1.08 -18.67 -6.03
CA ARG A 96 1.36 -17.47 -6.82
C ARG A 96 0.13 -16.57 -6.94
N SER A 97 -1.03 -17.15 -7.28
CA SER A 97 -2.30 -16.42 -7.35
C SER A 97 -2.72 -15.84 -5.99
N GLN A 98 -2.55 -16.58 -4.90
CA GLN A 98 -2.86 -16.09 -3.55
C GLN A 98 -1.96 -14.91 -3.15
N VAL A 99 -0.66 -14.97 -3.46
CA VAL A 99 0.26 -13.86 -3.19
C VAL A 99 -0.12 -12.63 -4.01
N GLU A 100 -0.51 -12.80 -5.28
CA GLU A 100 -0.95 -11.68 -6.11
C GLU A 100 -2.20 -11.02 -5.53
N HIS A 101 -3.26 -11.79 -5.30
CA HIS A 101 -4.57 -11.22 -4.93
C HIS A 101 -4.72 -10.85 -3.46
N MET A 102 -4.15 -11.65 -2.55
CA MET A 102 -4.31 -11.41 -1.11
C MET A 102 -3.27 -10.43 -0.57
N LEU A 103 -2.11 -10.33 -1.22
CA LEU A 103 -1.01 -9.48 -0.75
C LEU A 103 -0.76 -8.31 -1.71
N ASN A 104 -0.42 -8.56 -2.99
CA ASN A 104 -0.03 -7.48 -3.89
C ASN A 104 -1.17 -6.48 -4.12
N ASP A 105 -2.35 -6.96 -4.54
CA ASP A 105 -3.51 -6.11 -4.81
C ASP A 105 -3.92 -5.32 -3.55
N LYS A 106 -3.91 -5.96 -2.38
CA LYS A 106 -4.27 -5.33 -1.10
C LYS A 106 -3.25 -4.27 -0.66
N LEU A 107 -1.96 -4.54 -0.82
CA LEU A 107 -0.90 -3.59 -0.50
C LEU A 107 -0.95 -2.36 -1.42
N LEU A 108 -1.16 -2.57 -2.72
CA LEU A 108 -1.29 -1.47 -3.68
C LEU A 108 -2.52 -0.63 -3.39
N GLN A 109 -3.68 -1.27 -3.18
CA GLN A 109 -4.90 -0.56 -2.80
C GLN A 109 -4.69 0.31 -1.56
N PHE A 110 -4.08 -0.24 -0.51
CA PHE A 110 -3.80 0.50 0.72
C PHE A 110 -2.86 1.69 0.51
N VAL A 111 -1.82 1.53 -0.31
CA VAL A 111 -0.84 2.59 -0.59
C VAL A 111 -1.44 3.69 -1.47
N ASP A 112 -2.17 3.30 -2.51
CA ASP A 112 -2.66 4.19 -3.57
C ASP A 112 -3.97 4.89 -3.20
N MET A 113 -4.78 4.29 -2.31
CA MET A 113 -6.01 4.90 -1.80
C MET A 113 -5.79 5.47 -0.40
N ASP A 114 -5.66 4.61 0.60
CA ASP A 114 -5.74 5.02 2.01
C ASP A 114 -4.59 5.96 2.40
N LEU A 115 -3.34 5.57 2.07
CA LEU A 115 -2.19 6.42 2.38
C LEU A 115 -2.15 7.66 1.48
N HIS A 116 -2.68 7.59 0.24
CA HIS A 116 -2.76 8.75 -0.64
C HIS A 116 -3.70 9.81 -0.06
N ASP A 117 -4.85 9.41 0.46
CA ASP A 117 -5.81 10.32 1.09
C ASP A 117 -5.21 11.01 2.32
N VAL A 118 -4.43 10.29 3.14
CA VAL A 118 -3.68 10.88 4.26
C VAL A 118 -2.70 11.95 3.76
N LYS A 119 -1.97 11.66 2.67
CA LYS A 119 -1.01 12.62 2.07
C LYS A 119 -1.72 13.87 1.55
N ASP A 120 -2.89 13.73 0.95
CA ASP A 120 -3.67 14.87 0.46
C ASP A 120 -4.33 15.66 1.59
N ALA A 121 -4.83 15.00 2.63
CA ALA A 121 -5.30 15.65 3.84
C ALA A 121 -4.20 16.50 4.50
N ARG A 122 -2.97 15.97 4.60
CA ARG A 122 -1.79 16.70 5.07
C ARG A 122 -1.53 17.97 4.25
N LYS A 123 -1.49 17.87 2.92
CA LYS A 123 -1.30 19.06 2.05
C LYS A 123 -2.37 20.13 2.27
N ARG A 124 -3.64 19.71 2.44
CA ARG A 124 -4.76 20.64 2.71
C ARG A 124 -4.59 21.30 4.08
N PHE A 125 -4.21 20.52 5.09
CA PHE A 125 -3.92 21.02 6.42
C PHE A 125 -2.77 22.04 6.42
N ASP A 126 -1.65 21.75 5.77
CA ASP A 126 -0.50 22.65 5.67
C ASP A 126 -0.89 23.99 5.04
N LYS A 127 -1.69 23.95 3.96
CA LYS A 127 -2.22 25.14 3.31
C LYS A 127 -3.13 25.94 4.25
N ALA A 128 -4.03 25.27 4.97
CA ALA A 128 -4.92 25.94 5.92
C ALA A 128 -4.16 26.55 7.10
N SER A 129 -3.14 25.84 7.62
CA SER A 129 -2.28 26.34 8.70
C SER A 129 -1.55 27.60 8.28
N LEU A 130 -0.95 27.62 7.08
CA LEU A 130 -0.25 28.80 6.56
C LEU A 130 -1.18 30.00 6.36
N LEU A 131 -2.41 29.78 5.87
CA LEU A 131 -3.42 30.83 5.76
C LEU A 131 -3.85 31.37 7.12
N TYR A 132 -4.01 30.49 8.11
CA TYR A 132 -4.34 30.87 9.48
C TYR A 132 -3.24 31.73 10.11
N ASP A 133 -1.97 31.33 9.97
CA ASP A 133 -0.83 32.09 10.49
C ASP A 133 -0.76 33.49 9.86
N GLN A 134 -0.96 33.60 8.54
CA GLN A 134 -1.04 34.89 7.84
C GLN A 134 -2.20 35.77 8.35
N ALA A 135 -3.38 35.20 8.55
CA ALA A 135 -4.53 35.94 9.07
C ALA A 135 -4.28 36.43 10.50
N ARG A 136 -3.68 35.58 11.34
CA ARG A 136 -3.32 35.89 12.72
C ARG A 136 -2.28 37.00 12.80
N GLU A 137 -1.24 36.97 11.97
CA GLU A 137 -0.24 38.04 11.89
C GLU A 137 -0.86 39.38 11.46
N ARG A 138 -1.72 39.36 10.43
CA ARG A 138 -2.46 40.56 9.99
C ARG A 138 -3.29 41.14 11.13
N TYR A 139 -4.04 40.30 11.84
CA TYR A 139 -4.85 40.73 12.97
C TYR A 139 -4.00 41.35 14.10
N LEU A 140 -2.89 40.70 14.47
CA LEU A 140 -1.98 41.19 15.51
C LEU A 140 -1.28 42.51 15.12
N SER A 141 -1.15 42.80 13.82
CA SER A 141 -0.58 44.05 13.33
C SER A 141 -1.52 45.27 13.38
N LEU A 142 -2.82 45.05 13.66
CA LEU A 142 -3.81 46.13 13.77
C LEU A 142 -3.52 47.00 14.99
N LYS A 143 -3.40 48.31 14.80
CA LYS A 143 -3.17 49.28 15.89
C LYS A 143 -4.48 49.61 16.61
N LYS A 144 -4.39 49.95 17.91
CA LYS A 144 -5.50 50.55 18.68
C LYS A 144 -5.98 51.81 17.95
N GLY A 145 -7.17 51.76 17.33
CA GLY A 145 -7.73 52.84 16.51
C GLY A 145 -8.02 52.47 15.04
N THR A 146 -7.74 51.23 14.62
CA THR A 146 -8.10 50.75 13.27
C THR A 146 -9.61 50.77 13.09
N ARG A 147 -10.05 51.40 11.98
CA ARG A 147 -11.46 51.59 11.59
C ARG A 147 -12.21 50.25 11.54
N THR A 148 -13.41 50.20 12.13
CA THR A 148 -14.20 48.97 12.38
C THR A 148 -14.52 48.17 11.12
N ASP A 149 -14.62 48.87 9.98
CA ASP A 149 -14.78 48.38 8.61
C ASP A 149 -13.56 47.57 8.10
N ILE A 150 -12.35 47.88 8.58
CA ILE A 150 -11.13 47.11 8.26
C ILE A 150 -10.99 45.90 9.19
N ALA A 151 -11.42 46.02 10.44
CA ALA A 151 -11.41 44.93 11.41
C ALA A 151 -12.39 43.80 11.03
N THR A 152 -13.60 44.16 10.57
CA THR A 152 -14.64 43.21 10.14
C THR A 152 -14.26 42.46 8.86
N ALA A 153 -13.62 43.12 7.89
CA ALA A 153 -13.11 42.45 6.69
C ALA A 153 -11.98 41.43 6.99
N VAL A 154 -11.23 41.60 8.08
CA VAL A 154 -10.22 40.65 8.54
C VAL A 154 -10.85 39.47 9.28
N GLU A 155 -11.93 39.70 10.04
CA GLU A 155 -12.70 38.65 10.73
C GLU A 155 -13.46 37.71 9.77
N ASP A 156 -13.98 38.22 8.65
CA ASP A 156 -14.64 37.38 7.64
C ASP A 156 -13.66 36.40 6.97
N VAL A 157 -12.40 36.81 6.77
CA VAL A 157 -11.35 35.97 6.18
C VAL A 157 -10.79 34.95 7.17
N SER A 158 -10.75 35.28 8.47
CA SER A 158 -10.35 34.33 9.53
C SER A 158 -11.46 33.37 9.95
N SER A 159 -12.72 33.64 9.58
CA SER A 159 -13.85 32.71 9.74
C SER A 159 -13.92 31.65 8.62
N PHE A 160 -13.34 31.92 7.46
CA PHE A 160 -13.25 30.97 6.35
C PHE A 160 -12.59 29.62 6.69
N PRO A 161 -11.46 29.55 7.43
CA PRO A 161 -10.87 28.27 7.83
C PRO A 161 -11.75 27.44 8.78
N TYR A 162 -12.58 28.08 9.62
CA TYR A 162 -13.51 27.38 10.51
C TYR A 162 -14.68 26.73 9.75
N LEU A 163 -15.18 27.37 8.69
CA LEU A 163 -16.21 26.80 7.82
C LEU A 163 -15.68 25.63 6.97
N THR A 164 -14.39 25.62 6.62
CA THR A 164 -13.78 24.45 5.96
C THR A 164 -13.52 23.29 6.92
N LEU A 165 -13.17 23.55 8.19
CA LEU A 165 -12.96 22.50 9.20
C LEU A 165 -14.26 21.76 9.58
N LEU A 166 -15.41 22.44 9.51
CA LEU A 166 -16.72 21.81 9.73
C LEU A 166 -17.14 20.85 8.62
N ASN A 167 -16.52 20.91 7.43
CA ASN A 167 -16.73 19.95 6.34
C ASN A 167 -15.82 18.70 6.43
N PHE A 168 -15.01 18.60 7.49
CA PHE A 168 -14.15 17.43 7.77
C PHE A 168 -14.71 16.51 8.89
N TYR A 169 -15.93 16.75 9.37
CA TYR A 169 -16.65 15.88 10.33
C TYR A 169 -17.94 15.30 9.74
#